data_AF-A0A0Q2QNN5-F1
#
_entry.id   AF-A0A0Q2QNN5-F1
#
_cell.length_a   1.000
_cell.length_b   1.000
_cell.length_c   1.000
_cell.angle_alpha   90.00
_cell.angle_beta   90.00
_cell.angle_gamma   90.00
#
_symmetry.space_group_name_H-M   'P 1'
#
loop_
_entity.id
_entity.type
_entity.pdbx_description
1 polymer ?
#
loop_
_entity_poly.entity_id
_entity_poly.type
_entity_poly.pdbx_seq_one_letter_code
_entity_poly.pdbx_strand_id
1 'polypeptide(L)'
;MNVRRLELLFALTLILMMYVYPLALVGLWLLMGELPKYREELKRSLIVFIASLPLYGAKIALGISGWSRTLGITPVETSPAVINAVHTVFLTLQFLSLYFLYRALSRMSDDTGAEMLKTGGLMLLVAIPLHFATITAYFIATWMGLILIIYGLEQTVGHG
;
A
#
# COMPACT_ATOMS: atom_id res chain seq x y z
N MET A 1 6.73 21.63 -4.88
CA MET A 1 6.20 20.26 -4.95
C MET A 1 5.03 20.27 -5.92
N ASN A 2 4.97 19.39 -6.92
CA ASN A 2 3.83 19.36 -7.85
C ASN A 2 2.74 18.47 -7.26
N VAL A 3 1.77 19.09 -6.57
CA VAL A 3 0.71 18.40 -5.83
C VAL A 3 -0.13 17.49 -6.72
N ARG A 4 -0.56 17.98 -7.89
CA ARG A 4 -1.32 17.17 -8.85
C ARG A 4 -0.57 15.92 -9.31
N ARG A 5 0.75 16.01 -9.48
CA ARG A 5 1.58 14.85 -9.81
C ARG A 5 1.64 13.85 -8.64
N LEU A 6 1.75 14.33 -7.41
CA LEU A 6 1.74 13.46 -6.23
C LEU A 6 0.39 12.76 -6.04
N GLU A 7 -0.73 13.47 -6.19
CA GLU A 7 -2.07 12.87 -6.14
C GLU A 7 -2.19 11.70 -7.11
N LEU A 8 -1.78 11.92 -8.37
CA LEU A 8 -1.75 10.89 -9.40
C LEU A 8 -0.84 9.72 -9.03
N LEU A 9 0.33 9.98 -8.45
CA LEU A 9 1.26 8.93 -8.04
C LEU A 9 0.74 8.12 -6.84
N PHE A 10 0.11 8.75 -5.85
CA PHE A 10 -0.52 8.04 -4.74
C PHE A 10 -1.72 7.22 -5.21
N ALA A 11 -2.58 7.80 -6.06
CA ALA A 11 -3.70 7.09 -6.67
C ALA A 11 -3.22 5.88 -7.47
N LEU A 12 -2.23 6.09 -8.36
CA LEU A 12 -1.61 5.01 -9.14
C LEU A 12 -1.04 3.93 -8.23
N THR A 13 -0.25 4.31 -7.21
CA THR A 13 0.39 3.35 -6.29
C THR A 13 -0.65 2.48 -5.58
N LEU A 14 -1.71 3.10 -5.03
CA LEU A 14 -2.73 2.37 -4.27
C LEU A 14 -3.65 1.54 -5.16
N ILE A 15 -4.02 2.04 -6.34
CA ILE A 15 -4.79 1.27 -7.34
C ILE A 15 -3.98 0.04 -7.79
N LEU A 16 -2.70 0.22 -8.12
CA LEU A 16 -1.84 -0.90 -8.49
C LEU A 16 -1.68 -1.87 -7.32
N MET A 17 -1.49 -1.39 -6.09
CA MET A 17 -1.38 -2.26 -4.92
C MET A 17 -2.65 -3.08 -4.67
N MET A 18 -3.83 -2.50 -4.92
CA MET A 18 -5.12 -3.17 -4.78
C MET A 18 -5.39 -4.21 -5.86
N TYR A 19 -5.11 -3.88 -7.13
CA TYR A 19 -5.59 -4.68 -8.26
C TYR A 19 -4.48 -5.45 -8.96
N VAL A 20 -3.29 -4.87 -9.10
CA VAL A 20 -2.15 -5.45 -9.83
C VAL A 20 -0.88 -5.34 -8.99
N TYR A 21 -0.89 -6.01 -7.83
CA TYR A 21 0.06 -5.79 -6.72
C TYR A 21 1.50 -5.55 -7.21
N PRO A 22 2.13 -6.41 -8.04
CA PRO A 22 3.53 -6.24 -8.43
C PRO A 22 3.85 -4.89 -9.07
N LEU A 23 2.91 -4.29 -9.80
CA LEU A 23 3.14 -3.01 -10.47
C LEU A 23 3.20 -1.82 -9.50
N ALA A 24 2.77 -1.97 -8.24
CA ALA A 24 2.89 -0.91 -7.24
C ALA A 24 4.35 -0.52 -6.94
N LEU A 25 5.32 -1.37 -7.29
CA LEU A 25 6.76 -1.02 -7.23
C LEU A 25 7.06 0.25 -8.04
N VAL A 26 6.38 0.44 -9.18
CA VAL A 26 6.60 1.60 -10.06
C VAL A 26 6.10 2.86 -9.37
N GLY A 27 4.92 2.80 -8.75
CA GLY A 27 4.36 3.93 -8.01
C GLY A 27 5.23 4.35 -6.83
N LEU A 28 5.68 3.39 -6.01
CA LEU A 28 6.59 3.64 -4.89
C LEU A 28 7.94 4.22 -5.35
N TRP A 29 8.50 3.69 -6.44
CA TRP A 29 9.75 4.19 -7.02
C TRP A 29 9.61 5.63 -7.54
N LEU A 30 8.51 5.95 -8.22
CA LEU A 30 8.22 7.31 -8.71
C LEU A 30 8.00 8.30 -7.55
N LEU A 31 7.26 7.90 -6.51
CA LEU A 31 7.08 8.70 -5.29
C LEU A 31 8.43 9.03 -4.64
N MET A 32 9.35 8.07 -4.58
CA MET A 32 10.70 8.28 -4.06
C MET A 32 11.52 9.30 -4.86
N GLY A 33 11.22 9.43 -6.17
CA GLY A 33 11.78 10.46 -7.02
C GLY A 33 11.22 11.85 -6.73
N GLU A 34 9.90 11.95 -6.53
CA GLU A 34 9.20 13.23 -6.30
C GLU A 34 9.31 13.76 -4.86
N LEU A 35 9.63 12.89 -3.90
CA LEU A 35 9.70 13.20 -2.47
C LEU A 35 11.11 12.98 -1.89
N PRO A 36 12.14 13.72 -2.33
CA PRO A 36 13.52 13.50 -1.90
C PRO A 36 13.73 13.69 -0.39
N LYS A 37 12.97 14.59 0.26
CA LYS A 37 13.03 14.81 1.72
C LYS A 37 12.55 13.60 2.54
N TYR A 38 11.71 12.75 1.96
CA TYR A 38 11.10 11.58 2.61
C TYR A 38 11.58 10.26 1.97
N ARG A 39 12.70 10.31 1.23
CA ARG A 39 13.22 9.21 0.42
C ARG A 39 13.56 7.98 1.25
N GLU A 40 14.11 8.14 2.45
CA GLU A 40 14.54 6.99 3.27
C GLU A 40 13.37 6.14 3.73
N GLU A 41 12.27 6.76 4.14
CA GLU A 41 11.02 6.08 4.44
C GLU A 41 10.47 5.36 3.20
N LEU A 42 10.40 6.05 2.06
CA LEU A 42 9.89 5.46 0.81
C LEU A 42 10.77 4.31 0.31
N LYS A 43 12.10 4.41 0.48
CA LYS A 43 13.05 3.33 0.17
C LYS A 43 12.79 2.11 1.04
N ARG A 44 12.59 2.28 2.35
CA ARG A 44 12.24 1.18 3.25
C ARG A 44 10.89 0.56 2.89
N SER A 45 9.90 1.37 2.54
CA SER A 45 8.61 0.92 2.02
C SER A 45 8.81 0.03 0.79
N LEU A 46 9.56 0.50 -0.20
CA LEU A 46 9.86 -0.23 -1.43
C LEU A 46 10.63 -1.54 -1.18
N ILE A 47 11.62 -1.54 -0.29
CA ILE A 47 12.38 -2.77 0.05
C ILE A 47 11.46 -3.84 0.62
N VAL A 48 10.61 -3.48 1.58
CA VAL A 48 9.66 -4.41 2.20
C VAL A 48 8.61 -4.87 1.18
N PHE A 49 8.15 -3.97 0.33
CA PHE A 49 7.26 -4.29 -0.79
C PHE A 49 7.89 -5.33 -1.74
N ILE A 50 9.16 -5.16 -2.12
CA ILE A 50 9.85 -6.13 -2.98
C ILE A 50 9.96 -7.49 -2.27
N ALA A 51 10.25 -7.50 -0.97
CA ALA A 51 10.34 -8.71 -0.18
C ALA A 51 9.00 -9.48 -0.08
N SER A 52 7.86 -8.81 -0.26
CA SER A 52 6.55 -9.48 -0.25
C SER A 52 6.16 -10.10 -1.60
N LEU A 53 6.82 -9.72 -2.70
CA LEU A 53 6.48 -10.19 -4.06
C LEU A 53 6.53 -11.72 -4.21
N PRO A 54 7.53 -12.45 -3.67
CA PRO A 54 7.53 -13.91 -3.72
C PRO A 54 6.31 -14.51 -3.01
N LEU A 55 5.89 -13.94 -1.88
CA LEU A 55 4.70 -14.39 -1.16
C LEU A 55 3.41 -14.05 -1.90
N TYR A 56 3.37 -12.95 -2.65
CA TYR A 56 2.26 -12.67 -3.55
C TYR A 56 2.15 -13.74 -4.64
N GLY A 57 3.28 -14.12 -5.25
CA GLY A 57 3.33 -15.25 -6.18
C GLY A 57 2.85 -16.56 -5.55
N ALA A 58 3.29 -16.86 -4.32
CA ALA A 58 2.81 -18.00 -3.56
C ALA A 58 1.30 -17.94 -3.30
N LYS A 59 0.74 -16.77 -2.97
CA LYS A 59 -0.71 -16.58 -2.80
C LYS A 59 -1.49 -16.91 -4.08
N ILE A 60 -0.94 -16.63 -5.25
CA ILE A 60 -1.54 -17.01 -6.53
C ILE A 60 -1.49 -18.53 -6.70
N ALA A 61 -0.33 -19.15 -6.54
CA ALA A 61 -0.14 -20.59 -6.69
C ALA A 61 -0.98 -21.42 -5.69
N LEU A 62 -1.23 -20.88 -4.49
CA LEU A 62 -2.03 -21.52 -3.44
C LEU A 62 -3.53 -21.21 -3.53
N GLY A 63 -4.00 -20.47 -4.54
CA GLY A 63 -5.42 -20.14 -4.68
C GLY A 63 -5.96 -19.12 -3.66
N ILE A 64 -5.10 -18.47 -2.89
CA ILE A 64 -5.47 -17.44 -1.90
C ILE A 64 -5.83 -16.12 -2.59
N SER A 65 -5.12 -15.80 -3.68
CA SER A 65 -5.36 -14.60 -4.48
C SER A 65 -6.50 -14.82 -5.49
N GLY A 66 -7.38 -13.83 -5.65
CA GLY A 66 -8.41 -13.85 -6.71
C GLY A 66 -7.82 -14.03 -8.12
N TRP A 67 -6.56 -13.61 -8.31
CA TRP A 67 -5.82 -13.82 -9.56
C TRP A 67 -5.60 -15.29 -9.92
N SER A 68 -5.61 -16.23 -8.96
CA SER A 68 -5.52 -17.67 -9.27
C SER A 68 -6.63 -18.08 -10.22
N ARG A 69 -7.87 -17.64 -9.96
CA ARG A 69 -9.03 -17.92 -10.83
C ARG A 69 -8.90 -17.16 -12.16
N THR A 70 -8.55 -15.88 -12.14
CA THR A 70 -8.43 -15.06 -13.35
C THR A 70 -7.37 -15.58 -14.31
N LEU A 71 -6.26 -16.12 -13.80
CA LEU A 71 -5.17 -16.69 -14.60
C LEU A 71 -5.36 -18.17 -14.94
N GLY A 72 -6.45 -18.80 -14.47
CA GLY A 72 -6.70 -20.23 -14.70
C GLY A 72 -5.70 -21.16 -14.01
N ILE A 73 -5.08 -20.71 -12.91
CA ILE A 73 -4.09 -21.48 -12.16
C ILE A 73 -4.82 -22.44 -11.21
N THR A 74 -4.55 -23.73 -11.35
CA THR A 74 -4.99 -24.77 -10.42
C THR A 74 -4.20 -24.64 -9.11
N PRO A 75 -4.86 -24.46 -7.94
CA PRO A 75 -4.17 -24.34 -6.67
C PRO A 75 -3.34 -25.58 -6.33
N VAL A 76 -2.12 -25.36 -5.84
CA VAL A 76 -1.28 -26.45 -5.30
C VAL A 76 -1.86 -26.93 -3.99
N GLU A 77 -2.10 -28.24 -3.87
CA GLU A 77 -2.55 -28.84 -2.62
C GLU A 77 -1.46 -28.73 -1.53
N THR A 78 -1.83 -28.18 -0.38
CA THR A 78 -0.94 -28.04 0.77
C THR A 78 -1.74 -28.01 2.08
N SER A 79 -1.04 -28.00 3.21
CA SER A 79 -1.69 -27.93 4.51
C SER A 79 -2.30 -26.53 4.78
N PRO A 80 -3.40 -26.43 5.54
CA PRO A 80 -3.96 -25.14 5.97
C PRO A 80 -2.96 -24.26 6.73
N ALA A 81 -2.00 -24.87 7.45
CA ALA A 81 -0.96 -24.15 8.16
C ALA A 81 -0.05 -23.35 7.20
N VAL A 82 0.33 -23.93 6.06
CA VAL A 82 1.15 -23.26 5.04
C VAL A 82 0.37 -22.10 4.40
N ILE A 83 -0.91 -22.30 4.08
CA ILE A 83 -1.80 -21.26 3.54
C ILE A 83 -1.85 -20.06 4.50
N ASN A 84 -2.13 -20.33 5.78
CA ASN A 84 -2.22 -19.29 6.81
C ASN A 84 -0.89 -18.58 7.05
N ALA A 85 0.22 -19.31 7.04
CA ALA A 85 1.55 -18.73 7.19
C ALA A 85 1.89 -17.80 6.02
N VAL A 86 1.71 -18.25 4.77
CA VAL A 86 1.94 -17.42 3.57
C VAL A 86 1.07 -16.17 3.60
N HIS A 87 -0.21 -16.33 3.93
CA HIS A 87 -1.14 -15.20 4.00
C HIS A 87 -0.74 -14.18 5.08
N THR A 88 -0.44 -14.65 6.28
CA THR A 88 -0.11 -13.78 7.43
C THR A 88 1.23 -13.07 7.23
N VAL A 89 2.25 -13.78 6.75
CA VAL A 89 3.56 -13.16 6.49
C VAL A 89 3.45 -12.14 5.35
N PHE A 90 2.68 -12.45 4.29
CA PHE A 90 2.41 -11.49 3.22
C PHE A 90 1.76 -10.21 3.77
N LEU A 91 0.69 -10.34 4.56
CA LEU A 91 0.00 -9.17 5.13
C LEU A 91 0.90 -8.41 6.11
N THR A 92 1.78 -9.09 6.85
CA THR A 92 2.76 -8.45 7.73
C THR A 92 3.74 -7.60 6.94
N LEU A 93 4.28 -8.12 5.83
CA LEU A 93 5.17 -7.33 4.96
C LEU A 93 4.41 -6.19 4.29
N GLN A 94 3.17 -6.40 3.85
CA GLN A 94 2.34 -5.33 3.30
C GLN A 94 2.08 -4.22 4.34
N PHE A 95 1.79 -4.60 5.59
CA PHE A 95 1.65 -3.66 6.70
C PHE A 95 2.94 -2.87 6.93
N LEU A 96 4.10 -3.54 7.00
CA LEU A 96 5.40 -2.88 7.18
C LEU A 96 5.74 -1.94 6.03
N SER A 97 5.42 -2.32 4.78
CA SER A 97 5.56 -1.45 3.61
C SER A 97 4.71 -0.19 3.77
N LEU A 98 3.44 -0.34 4.14
CA LEU A 98 2.52 0.79 4.37
C LEU A 98 2.91 1.60 5.62
N TYR A 99 3.55 1.00 6.62
CA TYR A 99 4.02 1.69 7.81
C TYR A 99 5.13 2.68 7.47
N PHE A 100 6.06 2.30 6.60
CA PHE A 100 7.07 3.24 6.13
C PHE A 100 6.47 4.32 5.22
N LEU A 101 5.46 4.00 4.41
CA LEU A 101 4.72 5.01 3.64
C LEU A 101 3.98 5.99 4.57
N TYR A 102 3.30 5.48 5.60
CA TYR A 102 2.67 6.27 6.66
C TYR A 102 3.68 7.18 7.35
N ARG A 103 4.88 6.69 7.67
CA ARG A 103 5.93 7.54 8.23
C ARG A 103 6.31 8.70 7.31
N ALA A 104 6.42 8.46 6.01
CA ALA A 104 6.68 9.53 5.04
C ALA A 104 5.53 10.56 5.05
N LEU A 105 4.28 10.09 5.02
CA LEU A 105 3.07 10.92 5.08
C LEU A 105 2.95 11.70 6.40
N SER A 106 3.28 11.07 7.53
CA SER A 106 3.28 11.71 8.84
C SER A 106 4.32 12.81 8.91
N ARG A 107 5.55 12.56 8.45
CA ARG A 107 6.59 13.60 8.41
C ARG A 107 6.20 14.76 7.49
N MET A 108 5.59 14.44 6.35
CA MET A 108 5.07 15.45 5.44
C MET A 108 3.95 16.27 6.09
N SER A 109 3.03 15.62 6.81
CA SER A 109 2.01 16.30 7.63
C SER A 109 2.64 17.23 8.66
N ASP A 110 3.65 16.76 9.40
CA ASP A 110 4.32 17.54 10.44
C ASP A 110 5.05 18.76 9.84
N ASP A 111 5.59 18.62 8.61
CA ASP A 111 6.27 19.71 7.89
C ASP A 111 5.32 20.75 7.27
N THR A 112 4.09 20.36 6.90
CA THR A 112 3.15 21.23 6.15
C THR A 112 1.87 21.58 6.91
N GLY A 113 1.62 21.00 8.07
CA GLY A 113 0.38 21.12 8.83
C GLY A 113 -0.82 20.34 8.24
N ALA A 114 -0.59 19.47 7.25
CA ALA A 114 -1.67 18.76 6.54
C ALA A 114 -2.04 17.43 7.22
N GLU A 115 -2.74 17.51 8.35
CA GLU A 115 -3.12 16.37 9.21
C GLU A 115 -3.83 15.20 8.49
N MET A 116 -4.47 15.50 7.35
CA MET A 116 -5.17 14.50 6.54
C MET A 116 -4.21 13.50 5.88
N LEU A 117 -2.94 13.87 5.64
CA LEU A 117 -1.91 12.94 5.18
C LEU A 117 -1.64 11.85 6.22
N LYS A 118 -1.51 12.25 7.48
CA LYS A 118 -1.27 11.35 8.62
C LYS A 118 -2.46 10.43 8.84
N THR A 119 -3.66 10.99 8.80
CA THR A 119 -4.92 10.24 8.96
C THR A 119 -5.13 9.25 7.82
N GLY A 120 -4.88 9.66 6.58
CA GLY A 120 -4.96 8.79 5.41
C GLY A 120 -3.96 7.63 5.49
N GLY A 121 -2.71 7.89 5.87
CA GLY A 121 -1.72 6.85 6.08
C GLY A 121 -2.08 5.85 7.19
N LEU A 122 -2.67 6.32 8.31
CA LEU A 122 -3.20 5.43 9.36
C LEU A 122 -4.35 4.55 8.85
N MET A 123 -5.24 5.12 8.03
CA MET A 123 -6.33 4.34 7.44
C MET A 123 -5.81 3.20 6.55
N LEU A 124 -4.73 3.44 5.79
CA LEU A 124 -4.07 2.37 5.01
C LEU A 124 -3.50 1.27 5.90
N LEU A 125 -2.98 1.61 7.09
CA LEU A 125 -2.52 0.60 8.05
C LEU A 125 -3.66 -0.23 8.63
N VAL A 126 -4.78 0.42 8.96
CA VAL A 126 -6.00 -0.24 9.46
C VAL A 126 -6.63 -1.13 8.38
N ALA A 127 -6.47 -0.81 7.09
CA ALA A 127 -6.97 -1.65 6.01
C ALA A 127 -6.41 -3.08 6.06
N ILE A 128 -5.14 -3.26 6.45
CA ILE A 128 -4.49 -4.58 6.46
C ILE A 128 -5.14 -5.58 7.41
N PRO A 129 -5.36 -5.30 8.71
CA PRO A 129 -6.08 -6.23 9.57
C PRO A 129 -7.54 -6.45 9.12
N LEU A 130 -8.18 -5.47 8.48
CA LEU A 130 -9.52 -5.65 7.91
C LEU A 130 -9.56 -6.71 6.79
N HIS A 131 -8.42 -7.02 6.16
CA HIS A 131 -8.31 -8.11 5.20
C HIS A 131 -8.66 -9.48 5.82
N PHE A 132 -8.50 -9.66 7.14
CA PHE A 132 -8.94 -10.88 7.84
C PHE A 132 -10.44 -10.88 8.14
N ALA A 133 -11.06 -9.71 8.27
CA ALA A 133 -12.50 -9.60 8.51
C ALA A 133 -13.28 -9.79 7.21
N THR A 134 -13.08 -8.88 6.24
CA THR A 134 -13.65 -8.99 4.90
C THR A 134 -12.80 -8.21 3.89
N ILE A 135 -12.69 -8.73 2.66
CA ILE A 135 -12.00 -8.01 1.58
C ILE A 135 -12.67 -6.66 1.26
N THR A 136 -13.99 -6.58 1.41
CA THR A 136 -14.76 -5.34 1.21
C THR A 136 -14.34 -4.24 2.19
N ALA A 137 -14.19 -4.56 3.48
CA ALA A 137 -13.74 -3.59 4.49
C ALA A 137 -12.30 -3.11 4.21
N TYR A 138 -11.41 -4.00 3.77
CA TYR A 138 -10.07 -3.63 3.30
C TYR A 138 -10.13 -2.60 2.15
N PHE A 139 -10.97 -2.83 1.14
CA PHE A 139 -11.10 -1.91 0.01
C PHE A 139 -11.65 -0.56 0.44
N ILE A 140 -12.71 -0.53 1.26
CA ILE A 140 -13.30 0.72 1.76
C ILE A 140 -12.26 1.53 2.53
N ALA A 141 -11.55 0.91 3.46
CA ALA A 141 -10.50 1.59 4.21
C ALA A 141 -9.38 2.11 3.29
N THR A 142 -8.96 1.31 2.31
CA THR A 142 -7.91 1.73 1.35
C THR A 142 -8.34 2.95 0.52
N TRP A 143 -9.59 2.96 0.03
CA TRP A 143 -10.16 4.10 -0.69
C TRP A 143 -10.29 5.34 0.18
N MET A 144 -10.78 5.19 1.42
CA MET A 144 -10.84 6.30 2.38
C MET A 144 -9.45 6.87 2.67
N GLY A 145 -8.45 6.00 2.84
CA GLY A 145 -7.05 6.40 3.00
C GLY A 145 -6.53 7.20 1.81
N LEU A 146 -6.81 6.76 0.59
CA LEU A 146 -6.44 7.50 -0.63
C LEU A 146 -7.10 8.88 -0.70
N ILE A 147 -8.41 8.96 -0.45
CA ILE A 147 -9.15 10.24 -0.48
C ILE A 147 -8.55 11.23 0.53
N LEU A 148 -8.26 10.76 1.75
CA LEU A 148 -7.65 11.59 2.78
C LEU A 148 -6.23 12.04 2.42
N ILE A 149 -5.44 11.17 1.77
CA ILE A 149 -4.11 11.55 1.27
C ILE A 149 -4.23 12.63 0.19
N ILE A 150 -5.11 12.45 -0.80
CA ILE A 150 -5.34 13.45 -1.86
C ILE A 150 -5.75 14.79 -1.23
N TYR A 151 -6.76 14.78 -0.36
CA TYR A 151 -7.22 15.98 0.33
C TYR A 151 -6.11 16.63 1.18
N GLY A 152 -5.28 15.83 1.87
CA GLY A 152 -4.12 16.33 2.59
C GLY A 152 -3.05 16.94 1.69
N LEU A 153 -2.84 16.42 0.47
CA LEU A 153 -1.93 17.00 -0.50
C LEU A 153 -2.43 18.37 -0.98
N GLU A 154 -3.74 18.52 -1.21
CA GLU A 154 -4.36 19.81 -1.57
C GLU A 154 -4.15 20.86 -0.46
N GLN A 155 -4.27 20.46 0.82
CA GLN A 155 -4.02 21.33 1.97
C GLN A 155 -2.58 21.89 2.00
N THR A 156 -1.60 21.16 1.47
CA THR A 156 -0.21 21.65 1.43
C THR A 156 -0.01 22.88 0.54
N VAL A 157 -0.94 23.18 -0.37
CA VAL A 157 -0.92 24.38 -1.21
C VAL A 157 -1.57 25.58 -0.51
N GLY A 158 -2.60 25.34 0.30
CA GLY A 158 -3.39 26.40 0.96
C GLY A 158 -2.74 27.03 2.20
N HIS A 159 -1.58 26.51 2.63
CA HIS A 159 -0.81 27.01 3.79
C HIS A 159 0.58 27.54 3.40
N GLY A 160 0.85 27.71 2.10
CA GLY A 160 2.10 28.24 1.56
C GLY A 160 2.04 29.72 1.20
#